data_AF-A0A7W9TV17-F1
#
_entry.id   AF-A0A7W9TV17-F1
#
_cell.length_a   1.000
_cell.length_b   1.000
_cell.length_c   1.000
_cell.angle_alpha   90.00
_cell.angle_beta   90.00
_cell.angle_gamma   90.00
#
_symmetry.space_group_name_H-M   'P 1'
#
loop_
_entity.id
_entity.type
_entity.pdbx_description
1 polymer ?
#
loop_
_entity_poly.entity_id
_entity_poly.type
_entity_poly.pdbx_seq_one_letter_code
_entity_poly.pdbx_strand_id
1 'polypeptide(L)'
;MTPALGATSAENGYRAFIALSQRLTGRTRFDAVLGQRIYTALVLADSRFERNVRALNRWLQGHGGVPSDIVTAALKPESPELAAAVSDVVRAWYLGLIGQTPNVRVLAYEKALMFDAVDDVLTIPSYCRDLPFYWALKPPDFAVPTASLD
;
A
#
# COMPACT_ATOMS: atom_id res chain seq x y z
N MET A 1 -33.48 -8.28 17.31
CA MET A 1 -32.30 -7.56 16.77
C MET A 1 -31.66 -8.46 15.73
N THR A 2 -32.02 -8.28 14.46
CA THR A 2 -31.59 -9.13 13.34
C THR A 2 -30.15 -8.76 12.98
N PRO A 3 -29.19 -9.69 12.85
CA PRO A 3 -27.85 -9.33 12.44
C PRO A 3 -27.87 -8.88 10.97
N ALA A 4 -27.15 -7.80 10.68
CA ALA A 4 -27.02 -7.27 9.33
C ALA A 4 -26.13 -8.19 8.49
N LEU A 5 -26.75 -8.98 7.60
CA LEU A 5 -26.04 -9.83 6.61
C LEU A 5 -25.03 -9.04 5.75
N GLY A 6 -25.20 -7.71 5.63
CA GLY A 6 -24.25 -6.82 4.95
C GLY A 6 -22.93 -6.55 5.68
N ALA A 7 -22.94 -6.54 7.03
CA ALA A 7 -21.73 -6.22 7.81
C ALA A 7 -20.66 -7.32 7.69
N THR A 8 -21.08 -8.58 7.61
CA THR A 8 -20.17 -9.73 7.50
C THR A 8 -19.49 -9.80 6.13
N SER A 9 -20.21 -9.45 5.04
CA SER A 9 -19.64 -9.41 3.70
C SER A 9 -18.61 -8.29 3.54
N ALA A 10 -18.92 -7.09 4.04
CA ALA A 10 -18.00 -5.96 4.01
C ALA A 10 -16.71 -6.23 4.82
N GLU A 11 -16.85 -6.84 6.01
CA GLU A 11 -15.70 -7.25 6.83
C GLU A 11 -14.82 -8.29 6.12
N ASN A 12 -15.45 -9.30 5.48
CA ASN A 12 -14.71 -10.29 4.69
C ASN A 12 -13.99 -9.67 3.48
N GLY A 13 -14.63 -8.71 2.81
CA GLY A 13 -14.01 -7.97 1.69
C GLY A 13 -12.82 -7.13 2.14
N TYR A 14 -12.95 -6.41 3.26
CA TYR A 14 -11.86 -5.64 3.85
C TYR A 14 -10.67 -6.53 4.24
N ARG A 15 -10.92 -7.66 4.89
CA ARG A 15 -9.87 -8.64 5.24
C ARG A 15 -9.14 -9.18 4.02
N ALA A 16 -9.87 -9.49 2.94
CA ALA A 16 -9.27 -9.93 1.68
C ALA A 16 -8.42 -8.84 1.02
N PHE A 17 -8.84 -7.57 1.11
CA PHE A 17 -8.09 -6.42 0.65
C PHE A 17 -6.78 -6.21 1.44
N ILE A 18 -6.84 -6.33 2.78
CA ILE A 18 -5.63 -6.24 3.61
C ILE A 18 -4.65 -7.37 3.28
N ALA A 19 -5.12 -8.62 3.13
CA ALA A 19 -4.27 -9.75 2.75
C ALA A 19 -3.58 -9.52 1.38
N LEU A 20 -4.32 -9.02 0.39
CA LEU A 20 -3.75 -8.64 -0.91
C LEU A 20 -2.70 -7.52 -0.77
N SER A 21 -3.02 -6.50 0.03
CA SER A 21 -2.12 -5.36 0.26
C SER A 21 -0.80 -5.80 0.91
N GLN A 22 -0.85 -6.73 1.86
CA GLN A 22 0.37 -7.29 2.48
C GLN A 22 1.25 -7.98 1.43
N ARG A 23 0.66 -8.75 0.52
CA ARG A 23 1.40 -9.45 -0.55
C ARG A 23 2.01 -8.50 -1.57
N LEU A 24 1.26 -7.47 -2.00
CA LEU A 24 1.73 -6.53 -3.02
C LEU A 24 2.78 -5.54 -2.50
N THR A 25 2.76 -5.21 -1.21
CA THR A 25 3.66 -4.19 -0.62
C THR A 25 4.80 -4.80 0.21
N GLY A 26 4.74 -6.10 0.52
CA GLY A 26 5.66 -6.76 1.44
C GLY A 26 5.48 -6.36 2.92
N ARG A 27 4.53 -5.50 3.25
CA ARG A 27 4.30 -5.03 4.63
C ARG A 27 3.39 -5.98 5.40
N THR A 28 3.66 -6.13 6.70
CA THR A 28 2.89 -7.01 7.58
C THR A 28 1.78 -6.29 8.33
N ARG A 29 1.87 -4.97 8.48
CA ARG A 29 0.93 -4.15 9.24
C ARG A 29 0.53 -2.91 8.45
N PHE A 30 -0.72 -2.49 8.65
CA PHE A 30 -1.30 -1.28 8.09
C PHE A 30 -2.07 -0.54 9.19
N ASP A 31 -2.14 0.79 9.08
CA ASP A 31 -3.06 1.58 9.90
C ASP A 31 -4.51 1.20 9.57
N ALA A 32 -5.28 0.80 10.60
CA ALA A 32 -6.62 0.27 10.40
C ALA A 32 -7.60 1.31 9.85
N VAL A 33 -7.49 2.56 10.32
CA VAL A 33 -8.39 3.66 9.91
C VAL A 33 -8.10 4.03 8.45
N LEU A 34 -6.84 4.19 8.09
CA LEU A 34 -6.43 4.45 6.71
C LEU A 34 -6.80 3.29 5.80
N GLY A 35 -6.57 2.05 6.24
CA GLY A 35 -6.95 0.85 5.49
C GLY A 35 -8.45 0.83 5.16
N GLN A 36 -9.32 1.14 6.13
CA GLN A 36 -10.77 1.22 5.89
C GLN A 36 -11.14 2.37 4.93
N ARG A 37 -10.47 3.52 5.01
CA ARG A 37 -10.69 4.66 4.11
C ARG A 37 -10.30 4.31 2.67
N ILE A 38 -9.13 3.71 2.47
CA ILE A 38 -8.67 3.25 1.15
C ILE A 38 -9.63 2.21 0.60
N TYR A 39 -9.96 1.18 1.38
CA TYR A 39 -10.88 0.13 0.96
C TYR A 39 -12.23 0.69 0.50
N THR A 40 -12.86 1.50 1.36
CA THR A 40 -14.16 2.11 1.05
C THR A 40 -14.11 2.96 -0.21
N ALA A 41 -13.04 3.74 -0.39
CA ALA A 41 -12.89 4.59 -1.56
C ALA A 41 -12.64 3.80 -2.86
N LEU A 42 -11.91 2.68 -2.81
CA LEU A 42 -11.72 1.79 -3.97
C LEU A 42 -13.01 1.05 -4.34
N VAL A 43 -13.78 0.59 -3.35
CA VAL A 43 -15.11 -0.02 -3.59
C VAL A 43 -16.09 0.97 -4.22
N LEU A 44 -16.06 2.24 -3.78
CA LEU A 44 -16.88 3.30 -4.38
C LEU A 44 -16.42 3.68 -5.80
N ALA A 45 -15.12 3.59 -6.09
CA ALA A 45 -14.56 3.93 -7.39
C ALA A 45 -14.83 2.83 -8.45
N ASP A 46 -14.84 1.56 -8.05
CA ASP A 46 -15.12 0.44 -8.94
C ASP A 46 -15.99 -0.64 -8.26
N SER A 47 -17.21 -0.81 -8.76
CA SER A 47 -18.14 -1.86 -8.33
C SER A 47 -17.62 -3.30 -8.53
N ARG A 48 -16.57 -3.49 -9.33
CA ARG A 48 -15.89 -4.78 -9.53
C ARG A 48 -14.73 -5.00 -8.55
N PHE A 49 -14.32 -3.97 -7.79
CA PHE A 49 -13.11 -4.01 -6.97
C PHE A 49 -13.04 -5.22 -6.04
N GLU A 50 -14.10 -5.51 -5.27
CA GLU A 50 -14.08 -6.67 -4.37
C GLU A 50 -13.96 -8.01 -5.11
N ARG A 51 -14.54 -8.13 -6.31
CA ARG A 51 -14.37 -9.33 -7.16
C ARG A 51 -12.92 -9.44 -7.63
N ASN A 52 -12.33 -8.33 -8.05
CA ASN A 52 -10.94 -8.26 -8.49
C ASN A 52 -9.97 -8.61 -7.35
N VAL A 53 -10.20 -8.11 -6.13
CA VAL A 53 -9.43 -8.47 -4.93
C VAL A 53 -9.46 -9.98 -4.67
N ARG A 54 -10.63 -10.62 -4.79
CA ARG A 54 -10.74 -12.08 -4.64
C ARG A 54 -10.03 -12.84 -5.76
N ALA A 55 -10.12 -12.37 -7.00
CA ALA A 55 -9.43 -12.96 -8.14
C ALA A 55 -7.90 -12.85 -7.99
N LEU A 56 -7.40 -11.68 -7.60
CA LEU A 56 -5.98 -11.43 -7.35
C LEU A 56 -5.43 -12.30 -6.22
N ASN A 57 -6.15 -12.43 -5.10
CA ASN A 57 -5.72 -13.32 -4.02
C ASN A 57 -5.62 -14.78 -4.48
N ARG A 58 -6.57 -15.28 -5.30
CA ARG A 58 -6.48 -16.63 -5.89
C ARG A 58 -5.32 -16.76 -6.87
N TRP A 59 -5.12 -15.76 -7.72
CA TRP A 59 -4.02 -15.76 -8.67
C TRP A 59 -2.67 -15.81 -7.94
N LEU A 60 -2.48 -15.00 -6.90
CA LEU A 60 -1.27 -14.99 -6.07
C LEU A 60 -1.03 -16.31 -5.31
N GLN A 61 -2.09 -17.02 -4.92
CA GLN A 61 -1.96 -18.36 -4.33
C GLN A 61 -1.41 -19.38 -5.33
N GLY A 62 -1.81 -19.31 -6.60
CA GLY A 62 -1.28 -20.15 -7.68
C GLY A 62 0.11 -19.74 -8.18
N HIS A 63 0.56 -18.52 -7.85
CA HIS A 63 1.77 -17.89 -8.37
C HIS A 63 2.70 -17.39 -7.24
N GLY A 64 2.73 -18.10 -6.10
CA GLY A 64 3.37 -17.62 -4.86
C GLY A 64 4.88 -17.32 -4.93
N GLY A 65 5.57 -17.70 -6.00
CA GLY A 65 6.97 -17.35 -6.27
C GLY A 65 7.18 -16.08 -7.10
N VAL A 66 6.10 -15.45 -7.59
CA VAL A 66 6.16 -14.24 -8.41
C VAL A 66 6.47 -13.03 -7.51
N PRO A 67 7.58 -12.32 -7.72
CA PRO A 67 7.88 -11.06 -7.03
C PRO A 67 6.78 -10.01 -7.25
N SER A 68 6.47 -9.23 -6.22
CA SER A 68 5.35 -8.27 -6.25
C SER A 68 5.50 -7.18 -7.33
N ASP A 69 6.73 -6.83 -7.69
CA ASP A 69 7.08 -5.84 -8.71
C ASP A 69 6.76 -6.29 -10.14
N ILE A 70 6.67 -7.60 -10.39
CA ILE A 70 6.33 -8.13 -11.73
C ILE A 70 4.86 -8.54 -11.88
N VAL A 71 4.06 -8.55 -10.80
CA VAL A 71 2.65 -8.98 -10.81
C VAL A 71 1.83 -8.21 -11.85
N THR A 72 1.97 -6.88 -11.91
CA THR A 72 1.26 -6.05 -12.88
C THR A 72 1.62 -6.43 -14.32
N ALA A 73 2.91 -6.68 -14.59
CA ALA A 73 3.38 -7.07 -15.92
C ALA A 73 2.90 -8.47 -16.30
N ALA A 74 2.91 -9.41 -15.35
CA ALA A 74 2.42 -10.78 -15.55
C ALA A 74 0.91 -10.83 -15.85
N LEU A 75 0.11 -9.98 -15.19
CA LEU A 75 -1.33 -9.92 -15.39
C LEU A 75 -1.74 -9.19 -16.68
N LYS A 76 -0.93 -8.27 -17.19
CA LYS A 76 -1.33 -7.36 -18.27
C LYS A 76 -1.78 -8.07 -19.58
N PRO A 77 -1.14 -9.16 -20.04
CA PRO A 77 -1.56 -9.86 -21.26
C PRO A 77 -2.87 -10.63 -21.10
N GLU A 78 -3.10 -11.24 -19.94
CA GLU A 78 -4.21 -12.17 -19.71
C GLU A 78 -5.42 -11.53 -19.02
N SER A 79 -5.17 -10.52 -18.19
CA SER A 79 -6.16 -9.91 -17.29
C SER A 79 -5.81 -8.44 -17.03
N PRO A 80 -5.91 -7.57 -18.04
CA PRO A 80 -5.59 -6.14 -17.91
C PRO A 80 -6.41 -5.43 -16.82
N GLU A 81 -7.63 -5.89 -16.54
CA GLU A 81 -8.47 -5.38 -15.44
C GLU A 81 -7.88 -5.69 -14.06
N LEU A 82 -7.26 -6.87 -13.88
CA LEU A 82 -6.60 -7.23 -12.64
C LEU A 82 -5.27 -6.47 -12.49
N ALA A 83 -4.54 -6.27 -13.58
CA ALA A 83 -3.34 -5.42 -13.59
C ALA A 83 -3.66 -3.97 -13.21
N ALA A 84 -4.79 -3.43 -13.68
CA ALA A 84 -5.29 -2.12 -13.26
C ALA A 84 -5.63 -2.08 -11.77
N ALA A 85 -6.35 -3.09 -11.26
CA ALA A 85 -6.68 -3.18 -9.83
C ALA A 85 -5.42 -3.27 -8.93
N VAL A 86 -4.38 -4.00 -9.34
CA VAL A 86 -3.08 -4.00 -8.64
C VAL A 86 -2.48 -2.60 -8.60
N SER A 87 -2.49 -1.90 -9.74
CA SER A 87 -1.97 -0.54 -9.84
C SER A 87 -2.72 0.44 -8.94
N ASP A 88 -4.05 0.34 -8.86
CA ASP A 88 -4.88 1.18 -7.99
C ASP A 88 -4.63 0.90 -6.50
N VAL A 89 -4.49 -0.36 -6.10
CA VAL A 89 -4.17 -0.73 -4.71
C VAL A 89 -2.79 -0.19 -4.32
N VAL A 90 -1.77 -0.42 -5.15
CA VAL A 90 -0.40 0.05 -4.87
C VAL A 90 -0.34 1.58 -4.86
N ARG A 91 -1.01 2.25 -5.80
CA ARG A 91 -1.11 3.72 -5.87
C ARG A 91 -1.79 4.29 -4.63
N ALA A 92 -2.88 3.70 -4.16
CA ALA A 92 -3.59 4.16 -2.97
C ALA A 92 -2.72 4.07 -1.71
N TRP A 93 -1.91 3.02 -1.58
CA TRP A 93 -1.00 2.84 -0.46
C TRP A 93 0.25 3.72 -0.53
N TYR A 94 0.97 3.70 -1.65
CA TYR A 94 2.25 4.39 -1.76
C TYR A 94 2.11 5.89 -1.97
N LEU A 95 1.11 6.33 -2.72
CA LEU A 95 0.92 7.76 -3.01
C LEU A 95 -0.21 8.39 -2.18
N GLY A 96 -1.05 7.57 -1.53
CA GLY A 96 -2.23 8.08 -0.85
C GLY A 96 -3.31 8.60 -1.81
N LEU A 97 -3.27 8.19 -3.09
CA LEU A 97 -4.14 8.70 -4.15
C LEU A 97 -5.06 7.62 -4.71
N ILE A 98 -6.31 7.98 -4.99
CA ILE A 98 -7.26 7.14 -5.72
C ILE A 98 -7.78 7.88 -6.95
N GLY A 99 -8.04 7.13 -8.01
CA GLY A 99 -8.53 7.66 -9.27
C GLY A 99 -7.40 8.16 -10.17
N GLN A 100 -7.82 8.61 -11.34
CA GLN A 100 -6.97 9.09 -12.42
C GLN A 100 -7.38 10.50 -12.81
N THR A 101 -6.46 11.26 -13.40
CA THR A 101 -6.72 12.62 -13.89
C THR A 101 -7.93 12.63 -14.84
N PRO A 102 -8.88 13.58 -14.70
CA PRO A 102 -8.87 14.74 -13.79
C PRO A 102 -9.44 14.49 -12.38
N ASN A 103 -9.97 13.29 -12.10
CA ASN A 103 -10.70 12.98 -10.87
C ASN A 103 -9.82 12.19 -9.88
N VAL A 104 -8.83 12.84 -9.30
CA VAL A 104 -7.95 12.25 -8.27
C VAL A 104 -8.38 12.70 -6.87
N ARG A 105 -8.42 11.76 -5.93
CA ARG A 105 -8.70 12.03 -4.51
C ARG A 105 -7.48 11.70 -3.66
N VAL A 106 -7.12 12.61 -2.75
CA VAL A 106 -6.08 12.40 -1.75
C VAL A 106 -6.72 11.80 -0.49
N LEU A 107 -6.23 10.64 -0.06
CA LEU A 107 -6.65 9.97 1.17
C LEU A 107 -5.59 10.00 2.26
N ALA A 108 -4.32 9.98 1.88
CA ALA A 108 -3.19 10.06 2.79
C ALA A 108 -2.11 10.95 2.18
N TYR A 109 -1.39 11.64 3.06
CA TYR A 109 -0.17 12.35 2.72
C TYR A 109 0.96 11.89 3.64
N GLU A 110 0.89 12.22 4.93
CA GLU A 110 1.88 11.80 5.94
C GLU A 110 2.03 10.27 6.02
N LYS A 111 0.92 9.53 5.90
CA LYS A 111 0.90 8.06 6.04
C LYS A 111 1.06 7.31 4.71
N ALA A 112 1.48 8.00 3.64
CA ALA A 112 1.71 7.36 2.34
C ALA A 112 3.00 6.54 2.38
N LEU A 113 2.94 5.27 1.96
CA LEU A 113 4.03 4.30 2.20
C LEU A 113 5.34 4.64 1.47
N MET A 114 5.31 5.52 0.46
CA MET A 114 6.53 5.98 -0.21
C MET A 114 7.46 6.75 0.73
N PHE A 115 6.91 7.41 1.76
CA PHE A 115 7.71 8.18 2.72
C PHE A 115 8.39 7.26 3.74
N ASP A 116 7.71 6.21 4.20
CA ASP A 116 8.30 5.23 5.12
C ASP A 116 9.53 4.51 4.50
N ALA A 117 9.66 4.47 3.18
CA ALA A 117 10.79 3.80 2.51
C ALA A 117 12.09 4.60 2.55
N VAL A 118 12.01 5.88 2.92
CA VAL A 118 13.11 6.86 2.87
C VAL A 118 13.15 7.72 4.13
N ASP A 119 12.47 7.32 5.20
CA ASP A 119 12.28 8.13 6.42
C ASP A 119 13.59 8.35 7.22
N ASP A 120 14.57 7.49 7.01
CA ASP A 120 15.92 7.57 7.54
C ASP A 120 16.73 8.74 6.96
N VAL A 121 16.43 9.19 5.73
CA VAL A 121 17.16 10.26 5.03
C VAL A 121 16.29 11.45 4.68
N LEU A 122 15.07 11.24 4.20
CA LEU A 122 14.20 12.28 3.65
C LEU A 122 13.07 12.65 4.61
N THR A 123 12.86 13.95 4.77
CA THR A 123 11.71 14.50 5.48
C THR A 123 10.51 14.57 4.55
N ILE A 124 9.32 14.25 5.04
CA ILE A 124 8.06 14.49 4.32
C ILE A 124 7.93 16.00 4.04
N PRO A 125 7.70 16.45 2.80
CA PRO A 125 7.57 17.87 2.53
C PRO A 125 6.46 18.52 3.38
N SER A 126 6.66 19.78 3.77
CA SER A 126 5.82 20.52 4.72
C SER A 126 5.85 20.03 6.18
N TYR A 127 6.59 18.97 6.52
CA TYR A 127 6.85 18.56 7.91
C TYR A 127 8.28 18.94 8.30
N CYS A 128 8.45 19.43 9.53
CA CYS A 128 9.79 19.64 10.11
C CYS A 128 10.30 18.31 10.67
N ARG A 129 11.54 17.91 10.31
CA ARG A 129 12.17 16.70 10.84
C ARG A 129 12.61 16.86 12.29
N ASP A 130 13.18 18.03 12.58
CA ASP A 130 13.84 18.36 13.83
C ASP A 130 13.84 19.89 13.96
N LEU A 131 14.61 20.42 14.91
CA LEU A 131 14.82 21.85 15.11
C LEU A 131 15.24 22.55 13.80
N PRO A 132 14.89 23.84 13.66
CA PRO A 132 15.38 24.66 12.55
C PRO A 132 16.90 24.52 12.40
N PHE A 133 17.37 24.41 11.16
CA PHE A 133 18.79 24.23 10.80
C PHE A 133 19.44 22.88 11.16
N TYR A 134 18.69 21.82 11.48
CA TYR A 134 19.28 20.50 11.78
C TYR A 134 20.24 19.97 10.70
N TRP A 135 19.99 20.31 9.43
CA TRP A 135 20.82 19.91 8.29
C TRP A 135 22.23 20.53 8.30
N ALA A 136 22.50 21.53 9.14
CA ALA A 136 23.82 22.13 9.30
C ALA A 136 24.72 21.35 10.28
N LEU A 137 24.17 20.42 11.05
CA LEU A 137 24.92 19.60 11.99
C LEU A 137 25.70 18.50 11.25
N LYS A 138 26.95 18.24 11.66
CA LYS A 138 27.71 17.10 11.16
C LYS A 138 26.94 15.81 11.52
N PRO A 139 26.63 14.93 10.54
CA PRO A 139 26.03 13.63 10.84
C PRO A 139 26.94 12.85 11.81
N PRO A 140 26.38 11.98 12.68
CA PRO A 140 27.19 11.10 13.50
C PRO A 140 28.13 10.28 12.60
N ASP A 141 29.36 10.06 13.07
CA ASP A 141 30.32 9.23 12.32
C ASP A 141 29.70 7.84 12.11
N PHE A 142 29.73 7.35 10.87
CA PHE A 142 29.25 6.00 10.56
C PHE A 142 30.13 5.00 11.30
N ALA A 143 29.59 4.34 12.33
CA ALA A 143 30.32 3.30 13.03
C ALA A 143 30.61 2.15 12.04
N VAL A 144 31.84 2.05 11.57
CA VAL A 144 32.29 0.89 10.79
C VAL A 144 32.22 -0.32 11.72
N PRO A 145 31.38 -1.33 11.44
CA PRO A 145 31.35 -2.53 12.26
C PRO A 145 32.74 -3.15 12.22
N THR A 146 33.42 -3.20 13.36
CA THR A 146 34.72 -3.84 13.47
C THR A 146 34.46 -5.34 13.39
N ALA A 147 34.61 -5.92 12.21
CA ALA A 147 34.61 -7.37 12.07
C ALA A 147 35.78 -7.92 12.88
N SER A 148 35.48 -8.53 14.02
CA SER A 148 36.46 -9.31 14.77
C SER A 148 36.67 -10.60 13.99
N LEU A 149 37.85 -10.75 13.38
CA LEU A 149 38.31 -12.02 12.84
C LEU A 149 38.90 -12.81 14.02
N ASP A 150 38.02 -13.47 14.78
CA ASP A 150 38.36 -14.54 15.72
C ASP A 150 37.46 -15.74 15.48
#